data_AF-A0A1A8G746-F1
#
_entry.id   AF-A0A1A8G746-F1
#
_cell.length_a   1.000
_cell.length_b   1.000
_cell.length_c   1.000
_cell.angle_alpha   90.00
_cell.angle_beta   90.00
_cell.angle_gamma   90.00
#
_symmetry.space_group_name_H-M   'P 1'
#
loop_
_entity.id
_entity.type
_entity.pdbx_description
1 polymer ?
#
loop_
_entity_poly.entity_id
_entity_poly.type
_entity_poly.pdbx_seq_one_letter_code
_entity_poly.pdbx_strand_id
1 'polypeptide(L)'
;MKLFCLLLVLAAATSAFHLDISDGQVNPTSVSEVLTTDASSIEAKSRFAMLDDVRLLANGLLQLGQSLREFVHKTKAQINDIFQKLNIFDRSFNQLSVVTSEIKEEEEELKKTTNILKANNEEIRNLSLEINSKINNILQERTQLQNKVGSLEERLKGLSETMIPADQLSEITTLKEVIGAQEKTISNLLKAVTEQHDQLDHQKIKIKILEDKVNYDTFQDTVDKTMDSDHSAADMFDYLPTNSTGLTNGLPVDCSELYINGEVNSGIYAIKPNHSEPFYAYCEMSSGTGSTVIQRRTDGSVDFDKTWEMYEKGFGVME
;
A
#
# COMPACT_ATOMS: atom_id res chain seq x y z
N MET A 1 -19.12 -16.52 -3.42
CA MET A 1 -20.15 -17.52 -3.06
C MET A 1 -20.94 -17.17 -1.77
N LYS A 2 -21.19 -15.88 -1.50
CA LYS A 2 -22.00 -15.42 -0.35
C LYS A 2 -23.14 -14.45 -0.72
N LEU A 3 -23.29 -14.10 -2.00
CA LEU A 3 -24.27 -13.11 -2.48
C LEU A 3 -25.61 -13.73 -2.95
N PHE A 4 -25.71 -15.06 -3.01
CA PHE A 4 -26.91 -15.75 -3.52
C PHE A 4 -27.97 -16.08 -2.45
N CYS A 5 -27.67 -15.92 -1.15
CA CYS A 5 -28.60 -16.26 -0.08
C CYS A 5 -29.58 -15.13 0.33
N LEU A 6 -29.36 -13.89 -0.13
CA LEU A 6 -30.17 -12.75 0.32
C LEU A 6 -31.43 -12.49 -0.54
N LEU A 7 -31.53 -13.13 -1.71
CA LEU A 7 -32.66 -12.96 -2.63
C LEU A 7 -33.83 -13.93 -2.37
N LEU A 8 -33.71 -14.87 -1.42
CA LEU A 8 -34.73 -15.90 -1.16
C LEU A 8 -35.68 -15.59 0.01
N VAL A 9 -35.50 -14.47 0.73
CA VAL A 9 -36.33 -14.13 1.91
C VAL A 9 -37.45 -13.11 1.60
N LEU A 10 -37.46 -12.48 0.42
CA LEU A 10 -38.42 -11.43 0.08
C LEU A 10 -39.69 -11.89 -0.65
N ALA A 11 -39.93 -13.20 -0.83
CA ALA A 11 -41.04 -13.71 -1.65
C ALA A 11 -42.15 -14.47 -0.88
N ALA A 12 -42.21 -14.41 0.46
CA ALA A 12 -43.19 -15.18 1.22
C ALA A 12 -43.81 -14.38 2.38
N ALA A 13 -44.53 -13.30 2.08
CA ALA A 13 -45.44 -12.68 3.06
C ALA A 13 -46.54 -11.84 2.38
N THR A 14 -47.31 -12.44 1.48
CA THR A 14 -48.61 -11.90 1.07
C THR A 14 -49.58 -13.04 0.81
N SER A 15 -50.39 -13.41 1.81
CA SER A 15 -51.80 -13.81 1.63
C SER A 15 -52.45 -14.22 2.95
N ALA A 16 -53.75 -13.91 3.03
CA ALA A 16 -54.78 -14.43 3.93
C ALA A 16 -54.81 -13.90 5.37
N PHE A 17 -55.43 -12.72 5.53
CA PHE A 17 -56.35 -12.50 6.63
C PHE A 17 -57.54 -13.44 6.49
N HIS A 18 -57.78 -14.30 7.48
CA HIS A 18 -59.05 -15.00 7.67
C HIS A 18 -59.50 -14.74 9.11
N LEU A 19 -60.59 -13.97 9.25
CA LEU A 19 -61.36 -13.85 10.47
C LEU A 19 -62.24 -15.09 10.58
N ASP A 20 -62.18 -15.79 11.71
CA ASP A 20 -63.22 -16.75 12.11
C ASP A 20 -63.79 -16.31 13.45
N ILE A 21 -65.06 -15.95 13.40
CA ILE A 21 -65.96 -15.74 14.53
C ILE A 21 -66.51 -17.13 14.85
N SER A 22 -66.33 -17.60 16.09
CA SER A 22 -67.03 -18.80 16.56
C SER A 22 -67.73 -18.52 17.88
N ASP A 23 -69.03 -18.72 17.80
CA ASP A 23 -70.08 -18.54 18.78
C ASP A 23 -70.05 -19.67 19.81
N GLY A 24 -70.01 -19.32 21.09
CA GLY A 24 -69.94 -20.24 22.22
C GLY A 24 -71.22 -20.20 23.04
N GLN A 25 -72.25 -20.88 22.55
CA GLN A 25 -73.53 -21.05 23.20
C GLN A 25 -73.40 -22.04 24.38
N VAL A 26 -73.56 -21.53 25.61
CA VAL A 26 -73.63 -22.34 26.84
C VAL A 26 -75.09 -22.59 27.20
N ASN A 27 -75.46 -23.87 27.28
CA ASN A 27 -76.75 -24.36 27.74
C ASN A 27 -76.63 -24.83 29.20
N PRO A 28 -77.51 -24.49 30.14
CA PRO A 28 -77.49 -25.05 31.49
C PRO A 28 -78.62 -26.08 31.68
N THR A 29 -78.28 -27.25 32.22
CA THR A 29 -79.25 -28.17 32.82
C THR A 29 -78.96 -28.36 34.30
N SER A 30 -80.06 -28.40 35.05
CA SER A 30 -80.28 -28.36 36.49
C SER A 30 -79.57 -29.38 37.36
N VAL A 31 -79.33 -28.98 38.61
CA VAL A 31 -79.57 -29.84 39.78
C VAL A 31 -80.40 -29.04 40.79
N SER A 32 -81.51 -29.64 41.23
CA SER A 32 -82.45 -29.14 42.22
C SER A 32 -81.94 -29.39 43.64
N GLU A 33 -82.21 -28.47 44.56
CA GLU A 33 -82.42 -28.82 45.96
C GLU A 33 -83.45 -27.88 46.60
N VAL A 34 -84.43 -28.49 47.26
CA VAL A 34 -85.59 -27.88 47.90
C VAL A 34 -85.27 -27.66 49.38
N LEU A 35 -85.55 -26.48 49.92
CA LEU A 35 -85.97 -26.37 51.32
C LEU A 35 -86.87 -25.14 51.53
N THR A 36 -88.01 -25.41 52.14
CA THR A 36 -89.11 -24.54 52.52
C THR A 36 -88.82 -23.69 53.77
N THR A 37 -89.75 -22.75 54.05
CA THR A 37 -89.97 -22.00 55.33
C THR A 37 -88.92 -20.95 55.67
N ASP A 38 -89.22 -19.72 56.12
CA ASP A 38 -90.43 -19.16 56.73
C ASP A 38 -90.42 -17.62 56.59
N ALA A 39 -91.52 -16.99 57.01
CA ALA A 39 -91.84 -15.59 56.89
C ALA A 39 -90.95 -14.60 57.69
N SER A 40 -91.11 -13.31 57.33
CA SER A 40 -90.93 -12.12 58.16
C SER A 40 -89.50 -11.60 58.40
N SER A 41 -89.15 -10.51 57.69
CA SER A 41 -88.82 -9.22 58.31
C SER A 41 -88.58 -8.19 57.21
N ILE A 42 -89.39 -7.13 57.21
CA ILE A 42 -89.12 -5.91 56.43
C ILE A 42 -87.98 -5.20 57.14
N GLU A 43 -86.75 -5.50 56.75
CA GLU A 43 -85.60 -4.71 57.11
C GLU A 43 -85.52 -3.54 56.14
N ALA A 44 -85.50 -2.32 56.66
CA ALA A 44 -85.36 -1.10 55.88
C ALA A 44 -84.08 -1.20 55.04
N LYS A 45 -84.24 -1.60 53.77
CA LYS A 45 -83.12 -1.80 52.84
C LYS A 45 -82.39 -0.48 52.69
N SER A 46 -81.20 -0.43 53.28
CA SER A 46 -80.25 0.68 53.18
C SER A 46 -80.21 1.18 51.73
N ARG A 47 -80.56 2.46 51.51
CA ARG A 47 -80.38 3.12 50.21
C ARG A 47 -78.91 3.44 49.91
N PHE A 48 -78.01 3.09 50.82
CA PHE A 48 -76.58 3.32 50.69
C PHE A 48 -75.85 1.98 50.58
N ALA A 49 -74.91 1.89 49.65
CA ALA A 49 -74.01 0.75 49.53
C ALA A 49 -73.21 0.57 50.84
N MET A 50 -72.87 -0.67 51.18
CA MET A 50 -72.03 -0.94 52.35
C MET A 50 -70.67 -0.25 52.19
N LEU A 51 -70.16 0.34 53.28
CA LEU A 51 -68.93 1.13 53.27
C LEU A 51 -67.73 0.30 52.76
N ASP A 52 -67.72 -1.00 53.04
CA ASP A 52 -66.67 -1.93 52.59
C ASP A 52 -66.70 -2.13 51.07
N ASP A 53 -67.89 -2.23 50.45
CA ASP A 53 -68.03 -2.32 48.99
C ASP A 53 -67.57 -1.04 48.29
N VAL A 54 -67.90 0.13 48.87
CA VAL A 54 -67.45 1.43 48.35
C VAL A 54 -65.93 1.57 48.47
N ARG A 55 -65.34 1.12 49.59
CA ARG A 55 -63.89 1.14 49.80
C ARG A 55 -63.18 0.17 48.87
N LEU A 56 -63.74 -1.01 48.62
CA LEU A 56 -63.23 -1.99 47.67
C LEU A 56 -63.24 -1.42 46.25
N LEU A 57 -64.35 -0.81 45.83
CA LEU A 57 -64.47 -0.13 44.54
C LEU A 57 -63.50 1.05 44.41
N ALA A 58 -63.36 1.88 45.45
CA ALA A 58 -62.43 3.00 45.46
C ALA A 58 -60.97 2.53 45.33
N ASN A 59 -60.58 1.48 46.04
CA ASN A 59 -59.26 0.88 45.94
C ASN A 59 -59.02 0.25 44.55
N GLY A 60 -60.02 -0.46 44.00
CA GLY A 60 -59.93 -1.05 42.66
C GLY A 60 -59.80 0.01 41.56
N LEU A 61 -60.57 1.10 41.64
CA LEU A 61 -60.46 2.23 40.71
C LEU A 61 -59.11 2.95 40.84
N LEU A 62 -58.59 3.09 42.06
CA LEU A 62 -57.30 3.72 42.30
C LEU A 62 -56.15 2.86 41.76
N GLN A 63 -56.22 1.54 41.95
CA GLN A 63 -55.24 0.59 41.39
C GLN A 63 -55.29 0.55 39.87
N LEU A 64 -56.48 0.61 39.27
CA LEU A 64 -56.64 0.74 37.82
C LEU A 64 -56.08 2.07 37.30
N GLY A 65 -56.29 3.17 38.02
CA GLY A 65 -55.73 4.47 37.69
C GLY A 65 -54.19 4.46 37.73
N GLN A 66 -53.61 3.78 38.73
CA GLN A 66 -52.15 3.61 38.83
C GLN A 66 -51.60 2.73 37.71
N SER A 67 -52.22 1.59 37.40
CA SER A 67 -51.76 0.70 36.34
C SER A 67 -51.86 1.36 34.96
N LEU A 68 -52.95 2.10 34.69
CA LEU A 68 -53.11 2.86 33.46
C LEU A 68 -52.05 3.96 33.33
N ARG A 69 -51.76 4.69 34.42
CA ARG A 69 -50.71 5.71 34.45
C ARG A 69 -49.35 5.10 34.13
N GLU A 70 -49.01 3.97 34.73
CA GLU A 70 -47.75 3.26 34.47
C GLU A 70 -47.66 2.78 33.02
N PHE A 71 -48.75 2.23 32.49
CA PHE A 71 -48.84 1.82 31.09
C PHE A 71 -48.62 3.00 30.13
N VAL A 72 -49.25 4.15 30.40
CA VAL A 72 -49.08 5.37 29.58
C VAL A 72 -47.64 5.87 29.64
N HIS A 73 -47.01 5.89 30.82
CA HIS A 73 -45.60 6.28 30.94
C HIS A 73 -44.67 5.32 30.19
N LYS A 74 -44.90 4.02 30.30
CA LYS A 74 -44.12 3.00 29.57
C LYS A 74 -44.31 3.12 28.07
N THR A 75 -45.54 3.32 27.60
CA THR A 75 -45.86 3.52 26.19
C THR A 75 -45.20 4.78 25.65
N LYS A 76 -45.24 5.89 26.41
CA LYS A 76 -44.56 7.14 26.04
C LYS A 76 -43.04 6.94 25.91
N ALA A 77 -42.44 6.20 26.83
CA ALA A 77 -41.02 5.90 26.78
C ALA A 77 -40.66 5.05 25.54
N GLN A 78 -41.47 4.03 25.24
CA GLN A 78 -41.28 3.20 24.05
C GLN A 78 -41.42 4.01 22.75
N ILE A 79 -42.43 4.89 22.65
CA ILE A 79 -42.61 5.76 21.50
C ILE A 79 -41.39 6.68 21.30
N ASN A 80 -40.88 7.27 22.38
CA ASN A 80 -39.69 8.10 22.32
C ASN A 80 -38.44 7.33 21.85
N ASP A 81 -38.24 6.09 22.32
CA ASP A 81 -37.17 5.22 21.85
C ASP A 81 -37.30 4.92 20.35
N ILE A 82 -38.51 4.64 19.87
CA ILE A 82 -38.79 4.43 18.44
C ILE A 82 -38.43 5.68 17.63
N PHE A 83 -38.84 6.88 18.07
CA PHE A 83 -38.51 8.12 17.38
C PHE A 83 -37.00 8.38 17.33
N GLN A 84 -36.27 8.09 18.42
CA GLN A 84 -34.81 8.20 18.42
C GLN A 84 -34.16 7.24 17.42
N LYS A 85 -34.59 5.98 17.39
CA LYS A 85 -34.13 4.99 16.42
C LYS A 85 -34.43 5.39 14.98
N LEU A 86 -35.63 5.93 14.72
CA LEU A 86 -36.03 6.41 13.40
C LEU A 86 -35.15 7.58 12.94
N ASN A 87 -34.82 8.51 13.83
CA ASN A 87 -33.95 9.65 13.52
C ASN A 87 -32.50 9.19 13.24
N ILE A 88 -32.00 8.20 13.98
CA ILE A 88 -30.68 7.60 13.69
C ILE A 88 -30.70 6.90 12.33
N PHE A 89 -31.77 6.15 12.04
CA PHE A 89 -31.94 5.47 10.76
C PHE A 89 -31.97 6.45 9.59
N ASP A 90 -32.73 7.54 9.70
CA ASP A 90 -32.82 8.59 8.67
C ASP A 90 -31.46 9.22 8.38
N ARG A 91 -30.69 9.58 9.42
CA ARG A 91 -29.31 10.08 9.26
C ARG A 91 -28.42 9.07 8.56
N SER A 92 -28.49 7.81 8.97
CA SER A 92 -27.68 6.73 8.38
C SER A 92 -28.05 6.51 6.90
N PHE A 93 -29.34 6.61 6.57
CA PHE A 93 -29.84 6.48 5.21
C PHE A 93 -29.35 7.63 4.32
N ASN A 94 -29.41 8.87 4.82
CA ASN A 94 -28.89 10.03 4.10
C ASN A 94 -27.37 9.90 3.86
N GLN A 95 -26.61 9.48 4.87
CA GLN A 95 -25.17 9.20 4.70
C GLN A 95 -24.90 8.11 3.67
N LEU A 96 -25.65 7.00 3.73
CA LEU A 96 -25.51 5.92 2.75
C LEU A 96 -25.84 6.39 1.34
N SER A 97 -26.85 7.25 1.16
CA SER A 97 -27.20 7.82 -0.13
C SER A 97 -26.06 8.65 -0.72
N VAL A 98 -25.38 9.46 0.11
CA VAL A 98 -24.22 10.27 -0.32
C VAL A 98 -23.07 9.37 -0.76
N VAL A 99 -22.68 8.40 0.08
CA VAL A 99 -21.62 7.45 -0.26
C VAL A 99 -21.96 6.65 -1.51
N THR A 100 -23.24 6.28 -1.70
CA THR A 100 -23.69 5.58 -2.91
C THR A 100 -23.55 6.45 -4.16
N SER A 101 -23.81 7.76 -4.06
CA SER A 101 -23.59 8.67 -5.19
C SER A 101 -22.10 8.89 -5.50
N GLU A 102 -21.25 8.99 -4.49
CA GLU A 102 -19.79 9.11 -4.65
C GLU A 102 -19.21 7.87 -5.34
N ILE A 103 -19.57 6.67 -4.87
CA ILE A 103 -19.14 5.40 -5.49
C ILE A 103 -19.57 5.34 -6.97
N LYS A 104 -20.77 5.83 -7.30
CA LYS A 104 -21.27 5.84 -8.68
C LYS A 104 -20.47 6.81 -9.57
N GLU A 105 -20.04 7.94 -9.02
CA GLU A 105 -19.18 8.89 -9.74
C GLU A 105 -17.80 8.27 -10.02
N GLU A 106 -17.18 7.67 -8.99
CA GLU A 106 -15.90 6.95 -9.13
C GLU A 106 -15.99 5.80 -10.13
N GLU A 107 -17.09 5.04 -10.17
CA GLU A 107 -17.31 3.97 -11.15
C GLU A 107 -17.28 4.48 -12.60
N GLU A 108 -17.93 5.62 -12.86
CA GLU A 108 -17.93 6.23 -14.21
C GLU A 108 -16.55 6.80 -14.57
N GLU A 109 -15.78 7.33 -13.62
CA GLU A 109 -14.38 7.71 -13.85
C GLU A 109 -13.49 6.50 -14.17
N LEU A 110 -13.63 5.42 -13.39
CA LEU A 110 -12.91 4.17 -13.62
C LEU A 110 -13.25 3.56 -14.98
N LYS A 111 -14.49 3.70 -15.42
CA LYS A 111 -14.93 3.28 -16.75
C LYS A 111 -14.30 4.12 -17.86
N LYS A 112 -14.15 5.44 -17.67
CA LYS A 112 -13.43 6.31 -18.62
C LYS A 112 -11.96 5.89 -18.74
N THR A 113 -11.26 5.68 -17.64
CA THR A 113 -9.85 5.25 -17.65
C THR A 113 -9.69 3.87 -18.29
N THR A 114 -10.61 2.95 -18.02
CA THR A 114 -10.67 1.62 -18.65
C THR A 114 -10.80 1.72 -20.18
N ASN A 115 -11.66 2.61 -20.68
CA ASN A 115 -11.84 2.81 -22.12
C ASN A 115 -10.58 3.39 -22.78
N ILE A 116 -9.90 4.33 -22.12
CA ILE A 116 -8.63 4.89 -22.59
C ILE A 116 -7.55 3.79 -22.61
N LEU A 117 -7.43 3.01 -21.54
CA LEU A 117 -6.45 1.93 -21.47
C LEU A 117 -6.71 0.86 -22.55
N LYS A 118 -7.98 0.57 -22.85
CA LYS A 118 -8.36 -0.33 -23.93
C LYS A 118 -7.95 0.22 -25.30
N ALA A 119 -8.13 1.51 -25.54
CA ALA A 119 -7.68 2.16 -26.78
C ALA A 119 -6.15 2.13 -26.93
N ASN A 120 -5.42 2.47 -25.87
CA ASN A 120 -3.95 2.44 -25.87
C ASN A 120 -3.41 1.02 -26.11
N ASN A 121 -4.05 -0.01 -25.53
CA ASN A 121 -3.67 -1.40 -25.78
C ASN A 121 -3.84 -1.80 -27.26
N GLU A 122 -4.90 -1.32 -27.91
CA GLU A 122 -5.11 -1.57 -29.35
C GLU A 122 -4.05 -0.84 -30.20
N GLU A 123 -3.68 0.39 -29.82
CA GLU A 123 -2.62 1.14 -30.48
C GLU A 123 -1.25 0.44 -30.35
N ILE A 124 -0.89 0.00 -29.14
CA ILE A 124 0.33 -0.77 -28.89
C ILE A 124 0.34 -2.06 -29.72
N ARG A 125 -0.81 -2.74 -29.83
CA ARG A 125 -0.96 -3.93 -30.67
C ARG A 125 -0.69 -3.60 -32.15
N ASN A 126 -1.23 -2.49 -32.66
CA ASN A 126 -1.00 -2.06 -34.04
C ASN A 126 0.46 -1.67 -34.29
N LEU A 127 1.07 -0.91 -33.38
CA LEU A 127 2.50 -0.59 -33.43
C LEU A 127 3.37 -1.84 -33.42
N SER A 128 3.01 -2.84 -32.59
CA SER A 128 3.70 -4.12 -32.55
C SER A 128 3.64 -4.84 -33.91
N LEU A 129 2.49 -4.85 -34.57
CA LEU A 129 2.36 -5.42 -35.92
C LEU A 129 3.21 -4.66 -36.95
N GLU A 130 3.24 -3.32 -36.87
CA GLU A 130 4.07 -2.50 -37.75
C GLU A 130 5.56 -2.76 -37.52
N ILE A 131 6.01 -2.82 -36.27
CA ILE A 131 7.39 -3.12 -35.89
C ILE A 131 7.79 -4.50 -36.43
N ASN A 132 6.96 -5.52 -36.25
CA ASN A 132 7.22 -6.87 -36.77
C ASN A 132 7.37 -6.87 -38.29
N SER A 133 6.53 -6.13 -39.01
CA SER A 133 6.68 -5.96 -40.46
C SER A 133 8.02 -5.32 -40.84
N LYS A 134 8.41 -4.23 -40.16
CA LYS A 134 9.70 -3.56 -40.40
C LYS A 134 10.89 -4.45 -40.09
N ILE A 135 10.85 -5.22 -38.99
CA ILE A 135 11.90 -6.18 -38.63
C ILE A 135 12.08 -7.23 -39.73
N ASN A 136 10.98 -7.77 -40.26
CA ASN A 136 11.04 -8.74 -41.35
C ASN A 136 11.66 -8.15 -42.62
N ASN A 137 11.30 -6.91 -42.98
CA ASN A 137 11.91 -6.22 -44.12
C ASN A 137 13.43 -6.01 -43.90
N ILE A 138 13.83 -5.53 -42.72
CA ILE A 138 15.26 -5.34 -42.37
C ILE A 138 16.03 -6.66 -42.43
N LEU A 139 15.44 -7.76 -41.93
CA LEU A 139 16.06 -9.08 -41.99
C LEU A 139 16.29 -9.54 -43.43
N GLN A 140 15.33 -9.27 -44.32
CA GLN A 140 15.45 -9.56 -45.75
C GLN A 140 16.55 -8.72 -46.41
N GLU A 141 16.58 -7.41 -46.13
CA GLU A 141 17.64 -6.51 -46.63
C GLU A 141 19.03 -6.94 -46.14
N ARG A 142 19.16 -7.30 -44.86
CA ARG A 142 20.41 -7.85 -44.30
C ARG A 142 20.86 -9.09 -45.05
N THR A 143 19.94 -10.00 -45.35
CA THR A 143 20.25 -11.24 -46.09
C THR A 143 20.75 -10.93 -47.50
N GLN A 144 20.09 -9.99 -48.20
CA GLN A 144 20.55 -9.54 -49.52
C GLN A 144 21.93 -8.90 -49.47
N LEU A 145 22.18 -8.06 -48.46
CA LEU A 145 23.48 -7.41 -48.30
C LEU A 145 24.58 -8.43 -48.00
N GLN A 146 24.30 -9.41 -47.14
CA GLN A 146 25.23 -10.48 -46.82
C GLN A 146 25.59 -11.31 -48.06
N ASN A 147 24.63 -11.60 -48.94
CA ASN A 147 24.90 -12.27 -50.21
C ASN A 147 25.78 -11.43 -51.15
N LYS A 148 25.54 -10.11 -51.22
CA LYS A 148 26.40 -9.20 -52.01
C LYS A 148 27.82 -9.12 -51.46
N VAL A 149 27.97 -9.04 -50.14
CA VAL A 149 29.27 -9.03 -49.47
C VAL A 149 30.02 -10.34 -49.72
N GLY A 150 29.37 -11.50 -49.55
CA GLY A 150 29.99 -12.79 -49.85
C GLY A 150 30.45 -12.91 -51.31
N SER A 151 29.65 -12.43 -52.27
CA SER A 151 30.06 -12.39 -53.68
C SER A 151 31.27 -11.47 -53.93
N LEU A 152 31.33 -10.32 -53.25
CA LEU A 152 32.48 -9.41 -53.34
C LEU A 152 33.73 -10.01 -52.69
N GLU A 153 33.60 -10.69 -51.55
CA GLU A 153 34.69 -11.39 -50.88
C GLU A 153 35.26 -12.52 -51.75
N GLU A 154 34.40 -13.29 -52.43
CA GLU A 154 34.84 -14.33 -53.36
C GLU A 154 35.60 -13.76 -54.56
N ARG A 155 35.11 -12.64 -55.11
CA ARG A 155 35.82 -11.90 -56.17
C ARG A 155 37.16 -11.35 -55.70
N LEU A 156 37.22 -10.80 -54.49
CA LEU A 156 38.45 -10.28 -53.89
C LEU A 156 39.46 -11.41 -53.67
N LYS A 157 39.00 -12.57 -53.18
CA LYS A 157 39.85 -13.76 -53.01
C LYS A 157 40.42 -14.24 -54.33
N GLY A 158 39.61 -14.32 -55.39
CA GLY A 158 40.08 -14.70 -56.72
C GLY A 158 41.13 -13.75 -57.31
N LEU A 159 40.98 -12.44 -57.07
CA LEU A 159 41.98 -11.42 -57.46
C LEU A 159 43.24 -11.49 -56.60
N SER A 160 43.10 -11.75 -55.29
CA SER A 160 44.24 -11.96 -54.39
C SER A 160 45.07 -13.19 -54.76
N GLU A 161 44.41 -14.31 -55.08
CA GLU A 161 45.10 -15.56 -55.46
C GLU A 161 45.84 -15.43 -56.80
N THR A 162 45.39 -14.54 -57.69
CA THR A 162 46.05 -14.30 -58.99
C THR A 162 47.17 -13.25 -58.93
N MET A 163 47.31 -12.48 -57.84
CA MET A 163 48.25 -11.36 -57.74
C MET A 163 49.42 -11.54 -56.75
N ILE A 164 49.57 -12.69 -56.08
CA ILE A 164 50.66 -12.91 -55.11
C ILE A 164 51.62 -14.01 -55.59
N PRO A 165 52.80 -13.66 -56.16
CA PRO A 165 53.90 -14.61 -56.37
C PRO A 165 54.39 -15.11 -55.01
N ALA A 166 54.70 -16.41 -54.91
CA ALA A 166 55.02 -17.11 -53.66
C ALA A 166 56.16 -16.48 -52.83
N ASP A 167 57.04 -15.67 -53.43
CA ASP A 167 58.11 -14.95 -52.72
C ASP A 167 57.59 -13.87 -51.76
N GLN A 168 56.51 -13.15 -52.11
CA GLN A 168 55.97 -12.04 -51.30
C GLN A 168 55.16 -12.49 -50.08
N LEU A 169 54.69 -13.75 -50.06
CA LEU A 169 53.92 -14.32 -48.95
C LEU A 169 54.80 -14.58 -47.72
N SER A 170 56.10 -14.83 -47.93
CA SER A 170 57.08 -15.04 -46.86
C SER A 170 57.39 -13.76 -46.09
N GLU A 171 57.49 -12.63 -46.79
CA GLU A 171 57.71 -11.30 -46.21
C GLU A 171 56.49 -10.83 -45.39
N ILE A 172 55.28 -11.11 -45.87
CA ILE A 172 54.04 -10.78 -45.14
C ILE A 172 53.90 -11.66 -43.88
N THR A 173 54.31 -12.92 -43.95
CA THR A 173 54.26 -13.84 -42.81
C THR A 173 55.25 -13.42 -41.72
N THR A 174 56.48 -13.06 -42.10
CA THR A 174 57.48 -12.55 -41.15
C THR A 174 57.07 -11.21 -40.53
N LEU A 175 56.47 -10.30 -41.32
CA LEU A 175 55.94 -9.04 -40.81
C LEU A 175 54.80 -9.26 -39.80
N LYS A 176 53.92 -10.25 -40.05
CA LYS A 176 52.85 -10.65 -39.14
C LYS A 176 53.37 -11.16 -37.80
N GLU A 177 54.45 -11.94 -37.81
CA GLU A 177 55.12 -12.41 -36.57
C GLU A 177 55.73 -11.25 -35.78
N VAL A 178 56.38 -10.29 -36.46
CA VAL A 178 56.92 -9.08 -35.83
C VAL A 178 55.82 -8.23 -35.20
N ILE A 179 54.70 -8.03 -35.91
CA ILE A 179 53.55 -7.29 -35.38
C ILE A 179 52.98 -7.99 -34.14
N GLY A 180 52.82 -9.31 -34.17
CA GLY A 180 52.34 -10.07 -33.01
C GLY A 180 53.29 -10.00 -31.80
N ALA A 181 54.61 -10.00 -32.04
CA ALA A 181 55.61 -9.80 -30.99
C ALA A 181 55.56 -8.38 -30.41
N GLN A 182 55.34 -7.37 -31.26
CA GLN A 182 55.21 -5.97 -30.86
C GLN A 182 53.93 -5.74 -30.05
N GLU A 183 52.80 -6.33 -30.44
CA GLU A 183 51.51 -6.26 -29.74
C GLU A 183 51.58 -6.86 -28.33
N LYS A 184 52.27 -8.01 -28.20
CA LYS A 184 52.56 -8.62 -26.88
C LYS A 184 53.42 -7.72 -26.00
N THR A 185 54.40 -7.03 -26.60
CA THR A 185 55.28 -6.10 -25.88
C THR A 185 54.50 -4.87 -25.42
N ILE A 186 53.63 -4.31 -26.26
CA ILE A 186 52.74 -3.19 -25.92
C ILE A 186 51.80 -3.58 -24.77
N SER A 187 51.23 -4.79 -24.81
CA SER A 187 50.38 -5.30 -23.73
C SER A 187 51.13 -5.40 -22.40
N ASN A 188 52.36 -5.92 -22.41
CA ASN A 188 53.19 -5.99 -21.21
C ASN A 188 53.56 -4.60 -20.66
N LEU A 189 53.89 -3.65 -21.55
CA LEU A 189 54.20 -2.28 -21.17
C LEU A 189 52.98 -1.58 -20.56
N LEU A 190 51.79 -1.73 -21.17
CA LEU A 190 50.55 -1.20 -20.62
C LEU A 190 50.29 -1.75 -19.22
N LYS A 191 50.42 -3.07 -19.02
CA LYS A 191 50.27 -3.70 -17.71
C LYS A 191 51.26 -3.14 -16.68
N ALA A 192 52.51 -2.94 -17.06
CA ALA A 192 53.52 -2.36 -16.18
C ALA A 192 53.19 -0.90 -15.80
N VAL A 193 52.69 -0.10 -16.74
CA VAL A 193 52.26 1.28 -16.48
C VAL A 193 51.06 1.32 -15.54
N THR A 194 50.07 0.43 -15.72
CA THR A 194 48.91 0.34 -14.81
C THR A 194 49.34 -0.03 -13.40
N GLU A 195 50.22 -1.04 -13.25
CA GLU A 195 50.77 -1.44 -11.94
C GLU A 195 51.54 -0.29 -11.26
N GLN A 196 52.34 0.46 -12.03
CA GLN A 196 53.03 1.64 -11.49
C GLN A 196 52.06 2.74 -11.05
N HIS A 197 50.94 2.91 -11.77
CA HIS A 197 49.89 3.86 -11.39
C HIS A 197 49.21 3.47 -10.07
N ASP A 198 48.85 2.19 -9.92
CA ASP A 198 48.24 1.66 -8.69
C ASP A 198 49.18 1.80 -7.48
N GLN A 199 50.47 1.57 -7.68
CA GLN A 199 51.49 1.78 -6.62
C GLN A 199 51.58 3.25 -6.22
N LEU A 200 51.50 4.17 -7.18
CA LEU A 200 51.54 5.61 -6.94
C LEU A 200 50.31 6.08 -6.17
N ASP A 201 49.12 5.57 -6.52
CA ASP A 201 47.88 5.85 -5.79
C ASP A 201 47.93 5.28 -4.37
N HIS A 202 48.49 4.08 -4.19
CA HIS A 202 48.70 3.52 -2.86
C HIS A 202 49.66 4.38 -2.02
N GLN A 203 50.72 4.92 -2.62
CA GLN A 203 51.60 5.88 -1.93
C GLN A 203 50.88 7.19 -1.61
N LYS A 204 50.04 7.70 -2.52
CA LYS A 204 49.25 8.91 -2.31
C LYS A 204 48.26 8.77 -1.14
N ILE A 205 47.61 7.62 -1.02
CA ILE A 205 46.73 7.30 0.13
C ILE A 205 47.54 7.23 1.43
N LYS A 206 48.71 6.59 1.43
CA LYS A 206 49.59 6.55 2.62
C LYS A 206 50.03 7.95 3.05
N ILE A 207 50.38 8.81 2.10
CA ILE A 207 50.74 10.20 2.37
C ILE A 207 49.55 10.94 2.97
N LYS A 208 48.35 10.80 2.39
CA LYS A 208 47.12 11.41 2.93
C LYS A 208 46.83 10.98 4.37
N ILE A 209 46.99 9.69 4.68
CA ILE A 209 46.82 9.15 6.05
C ILE A 209 47.87 9.73 7.00
N LEU A 210 49.11 9.93 6.55
CA LEU A 210 50.16 10.55 7.34
C LEU A 210 49.91 12.05 7.54
N GLU A 211 49.43 12.76 6.52
CA GLU A 211 49.02 14.17 6.60
C GLU A 211 47.88 14.36 7.61
N ASP A 212 46.84 13.52 7.56
CA ASP A 212 45.73 13.53 8.51
C ASP A 212 46.21 13.26 9.95
N LYS A 213 47.22 12.40 10.11
CA LYS A 213 47.81 12.08 11.42
C LYS A 213 48.69 13.21 11.97
N VAL A 214 49.37 13.97 11.11
CA VAL A 214 50.13 15.17 11.51
C VAL A 214 49.20 16.35 11.82
N ASN A 215 48.06 16.46 11.13
CA ASN A 215 47.07 17.51 11.36
C ASN A 215 46.33 17.35 12.71
N TYR A 216 46.20 16.11 13.22
CA TYR A 216 45.59 15.82 14.52
C TYR A 216 46.50 16.14 15.73
N ASP A 217 47.83 16.08 15.56
CA ASP A 217 48.79 16.22 16.68
C ASP A 217 49.19 17.67 17.01
N THR A 218 48.59 18.68 16.34
CA THR A 218 48.93 20.11 16.53
C THR A 218 47.97 20.87 17.47
N PHE A 219 46.93 20.23 18.02
CA PHE A 219 45.99 20.89 18.93
C PHE A 219 45.59 20.01 20.12
N GLN A 220 46.50 19.78 21.06
CA GLN A 220 46.15 19.65 22.48
C GLN A 220 47.40 19.80 23.37
N ASP A 221 47.90 21.03 23.52
CA ASP A 221 48.76 21.34 24.66
C ASP A 221 48.59 22.83 25.08
N THR A 222 47.51 23.13 25.82
CA THR A 222 47.49 24.18 26.87
C THR A 222 46.15 24.23 27.63
N VAL A 223 46.17 23.64 28.84
CA VAL A 223 45.71 24.18 30.14
C VAL A 223 44.28 24.75 30.32
N ASP A 224 43.54 24.06 31.19
CA ASP A 224 42.35 24.45 31.95
C ASP A 224 42.29 25.92 32.41
N LYS A 225 41.13 26.60 32.20
CA LYS A 225 40.44 27.39 33.25
C LYS A 225 39.04 27.91 32.85
N THR A 226 38.12 27.75 33.81
CA THR A 226 36.89 28.52 34.14
C THR A 226 35.56 28.24 33.44
N MET A 227 34.64 27.77 34.28
CA MET A 227 33.17 27.86 34.21
C MET A 227 32.70 29.31 34.02
N ASP A 228 31.71 29.53 33.15
CA ASP A 228 30.44 30.13 33.56
C ASP A 228 29.34 29.86 32.50
N SER A 229 28.12 30.13 32.93
CA SER A 229 26.82 29.60 32.59
C SER A 229 26.17 30.11 31.29
N ASP A 230 25.26 29.26 30.82
CA ASP A 230 23.86 29.56 30.47
C ASP A 230 23.41 29.60 29.00
N HIS A 231 22.19 29.06 28.83
CA HIS A 231 21.22 29.13 27.74
C HIS A 231 21.42 28.34 26.42
N SER A 232 20.71 27.21 26.38
CA SER A 232 19.61 26.86 25.44
C SER A 232 19.66 27.28 23.95
N ALA A 233 19.40 26.25 23.14
CA ALA A 233 18.58 26.20 21.92
C ALA A 233 19.26 26.41 20.55
N ALA A 234 19.03 25.40 19.69
CA ALA A 234 19.24 25.33 18.23
C ALA A 234 20.73 25.45 17.78
N ASP A 235 21.25 24.69 16.83
CA ASP A 235 20.67 24.04 15.68
C ASP A 235 21.53 22.84 15.30
N MET A 236 20.87 21.81 14.80
CA MET A 236 21.47 20.57 14.33
C MET A 236 21.95 20.74 12.88
N PHE A 237 23.21 21.11 12.68
CA PHE A 237 23.90 20.95 11.39
C PHE A 237 25.41 20.94 11.62
N ASP A 238 26.04 19.77 11.51
CA ASP A 238 27.34 19.59 10.84
C ASP A 238 27.80 18.15 11.01
N TYR A 239 27.60 17.32 9.97
CA TYR A 239 28.52 16.24 9.59
C TYR A 239 28.25 15.86 8.12
N LEU A 240 28.81 16.66 7.21
CA LEU A 240 29.22 16.16 5.89
C LEU A 240 30.73 15.95 5.93
N PRO A 241 31.24 14.74 5.64
CA PRO A 241 32.55 14.60 5.03
C PRO A 241 32.36 14.64 3.51
N THR A 242 32.63 15.81 2.95
CA THR A 242 32.87 15.98 1.52
C THR A 242 34.18 15.29 1.15
N ASN A 243 34.14 14.33 0.22
CA ASN A 243 34.99 14.26 -0.98
C ASN A 243 35.14 12.82 -1.50
N SER A 244 34.50 12.51 -2.63
CA SER A 244 35.27 12.28 -3.87
C SER A 244 34.39 12.32 -5.12
N THR A 245 34.62 13.37 -5.92
CA THR A 245 34.74 13.36 -7.38
C THR A 245 33.83 12.44 -8.22
N GLY A 246 32.73 13.01 -8.71
CA GLY A 246 32.40 12.95 -10.14
C GLY A 246 31.12 12.25 -10.57
N LEU A 247 29.94 12.86 -10.35
CA LEU A 247 28.88 13.05 -11.38
C LEU A 247 27.73 13.90 -10.77
N THR A 248 27.34 14.95 -11.48
CA THR A 248 26.02 15.63 -11.43
C THR A 248 25.32 15.88 -10.08
N ASN A 249 25.22 17.16 -9.71
CA ASN A 249 24.44 17.77 -8.63
C ASN A 249 23.02 17.17 -8.38
N GLY A 250 22.93 16.06 -7.64
CA GLY A 250 21.67 15.48 -7.16
C GLY A 250 21.92 14.37 -6.13
N LEU A 251 21.01 14.21 -5.17
CA LEU A 251 20.96 12.98 -4.37
C LEU A 251 20.60 11.80 -5.30
N PRO A 252 21.11 10.58 -5.05
CA PRO A 252 20.76 9.41 -5.85
C PRO A 252 19.26 9.13 -5.78
N VAL A 253 18.67 8.72 -6.90
CA VAL A 253 17.23 8.42 -7.02
C VAL A 253 16.83 7.26 -6.11
N ASP A 254 17.68 6.25 -6.03
CA ASP A 254 17.49 5.06 -5.21
C ASP A 254 18.83 4.39 -4.83
N CYS A 255 18.76 3.29 -4.07
CA CYS A 255 19.93 2.53 -3.65
C CYS A 255 20.68 1.83 -4.80
N SER A 256 20.04 1.65 -5.96
CA SER A 256 20.68 1.03 -7.12
C SER A 256 21.62 2.02 -7.81
N GLU A 257 21.22 3.29 -7.93
CA GLU A 257 22.09 4.37 -8.39
C GLU A 257 23.23 4.62 -7.39
N LEU A 258 22.94 4.57 -6.10
CA LEU A 258 23.95 4.66 -5.04
C LEU A 258 25.03 3.55 -5.18
N TYR A 259 24.62 2.31 -5.50
CA TYR A 259 25.56 1.21 -5.77
C TYR A 259 26.38 1.43 -7.05
N ILE A 260 25.77 1.93 -8.13
CA ILE A 260 26.48 2.29 -9.37
C ILE A 260 27.51 3.40 -9.12
N ASN A 261 27.22 4.32 -8.20
CA ASN A 261 28.14 5.39 -7.78
C ASN A 261 29.30 4.90 -6.91
N GLY A 262 29.40 3.58 -6.65
CA GLY A 262 30.53 2.95 -5.98
C GLY A 262 30.33 2.68 -4.49
N GLU A 263 29.13 2.91 -3.95
CA GLU A 263 28.83 2.54 -2.58
C GLU A 263 28.56 1.03 -2.47
N VAL A 264 29.29 0.37 -1.58
CA VAL A 264 29.26 -1.10 -1.43
C VAL A 264 28.82 -1.56 -0.05
N ASN A 265 28.69 -0.63 0.91
CA ASN A 265 28.29 -0.96 2.27
C ASN A 265 26.78 -0.85 2.44
N SER A 266 26.17 -1.85 3.07
CA SER A 266 24.77 -1.74 3.48
C SER A 266 24.64 -0.70 4.60
N GLY A 267 23.60 0.12 4.57
CA GLY A 267 23.43 1.20 5.54
C GLY A 267 22.28 2.13 5.20
N ILE A 268 22.11 3.18 6.01
CA ILE A 268 21.09 4.21 5.80
C ILE A 268 21.68 5.32 4.93
N TYR A 269 21.01 5.63 3.83
CA TYR A 269 21.43 6.66 2.88
C TYR A 269 20.29 7.60 2.55
N ALA A 270 20.62 8.85 2.22
CA ALA A 270 19.66 9.82 1.72
C ALA A 270 19.44 9.59 0.21
N ILE A 271 18.19 9.35 -0.18
CA ILE A 271 17.77 9.18 -1.57
C ILE A 271 16.74 10.24 -1.94
N LYS A 272 16.62 10.54 -3.24
CA LYS A 272 15.64 11.49 -3.76
C LYS A 272 15.00 10.96 -5.03
N PRO A 273 13.92 10.16 -4.91
CA PRO A 273 13.10 9.80 -6.05
C PRO A 273 12.55 11.02 -6.81
N ASN A 274 12.27 10.85 -8.09
CA ASN A 274 11.71 11.91 -8.94
C ASN A 274 10.44 12.49 -8.32
N HIS A 275 10.36 13.83 -8.26
CA HIS A 275 9.22 14.57 -7.70
C HIS A 275 8.94 14.34 -6.20
N SER A 276 9.92 13.86 -5.44
CA SER A 276 9.82 13.74 -3.97
C SER A 276 10.82 14.64 -3.24
N GLU A 277 10.53 14.94 -1.98
CA GLU A 277 11.53 15.48 -1.06
C GLU A 277 12.53 14.38 -0.67
N PRO A 278 13.81 14.72 -0.43
CA PRO A 278 14.80 13.75 0.00
C PRO A 278 14.40 13.08 1.33
N PHE A 279 14.58 11.76 1.41
CA PHE A 279 14.36 11.01 2.65
C PHE A 279 15.40 9.91 2.81
N TYR A 280 15.51 9.41 4.04
CA TYR A 280 16.43 8.33 4.37
C TYR A 280 15.81 6.97 4.09
N ALA A 281 16.58 6.08 3.46
CA ALA A 281 16.21 4.70 3.23
C ALA A 281 17.39 3.78 3.59
N TYR A 282 17.06 2.56 4.06
CA TYR A 282 18.08 1.54 4.24
C TYR A 282 18.38 0.87 2.90
N CYS A 283 19.63 0.95 2.47
CA CYS A 283 20.15 0.29 1.29
C CYS A 283 20.84 -1.01 1.69
N GLU A 284 20.37 -2.12 1.15
CA GLU A 284 21.04 -3.41 1.24
C GLU A 284 21.92 -3.61 0.00
N MET A 285 23.23 -3.49 0.18
CA MET A 285 24.23 -3.68 -0.86
C MET A 285 24.61 -5.16 -0.91
N SER A 286 24.26 -5.83 -2.01
CA SER A 286 24.62 -7.22 -2.29
C SER A 286 25.55 -7.30 -3.49
N SER A 287 26.26 -8.41 -3.65
CA SER A 287 27.22 -8.62 -4.75
C SER A 287 26.53 -8.60 -6.13
N GLY A 288 26.34 -7.39 -6.67
CA GLY A 288 25.76 -7.15 -7.98
C GLY A 288 24.64 -6.09 -8.04
N THR A 289 24.08 -5.64 -6.91
CA THR A 289 23.05 -4.58 -6.92
C THR A 289 22.85 -3.97 -5.51
N GLY A 290 22.39 -2.71 -5.47
CA GLY A 290 21.89 -2.06 -4.27
C GLY A 290 20.36 -2.09 -4.25
N SER A 291 19.77 -2.65 -3.19
CA SER A 291 18.31 -2.76 -3.04
C SER A 291 17.80 -1.77 -1.99
N THR A 292 16.76 -1.00 -2.34
CA THR A 292 16.06 -0.12 -1.38
C THR A 292 15.10 -0.95 -0.54
N VAL A 293 15.35 -1.02 0.76
CA VAL A 293 14.49 -1.78 1.69
C VAL A 293 13.28 -0.92 2.06
N ILE A 294 12.09 -1.34 1.64
CA ILE A 294 10.82 -0.65 1.95
C ILE A 294 10.15 -1.18 3.22
N GLN A 295 10.53 -2.37 3.68
CA GLN A 295 9.97 -3.00 4.87
C GLN A 295 10.92 -4.10 5.39
N ARG A 296 11.10 -4.18 6.71
CA ARG A 296 11.91 -5.22 7.38
C ARG A 296 11.21 -5.72 8.64
N ARG A 297 11.22 -7.04 8.85
CA ARG A 297 10.75 -7.72 10.08
C ARG A 297 11.75 -8.78 10.48
N THR A 298 12.20 -8.75 11.74
CA THR A 298 13.21 -9.69 12.25
C THR A 298 12.70 -10.50 13.44
N ASP A 299 12.15 -9.84 14.46
CA ASP A 299 11.81 -10.44 15.75
C ASP A 299 10.36 -10.18 16.22
N GLY A 300 9.61 -9.36 15.48
CA GLY A 300 8.24 -8.97 15.85
C GLY A 300 8.16 -7.90 16.94
N SER A 301 9.27 -7.20 17.24
CA SER A 301 9.31 -6.08 18.20
C SER A 301 8.44 -4.89 17.79
N VAL A 302 8.31 -4.64 16.49
CA VAL A 302 7.46 -3.60 15.94
C VAL A 302 6.09 -4.17 15.59
N ASP A 303 5.04 -3.55 16.12
CA ASP A 303 3.65 -3.85 15.76
C ASP A 303 3.32 -3.29 14.38
N PHE A 304 2.69 -4.11 13.53
CA PHE A 304 2.30 -3.76 12.16
C PHE A 304 0.78 -3.53 12.03
N ASP A 305 -0.02 -3.72 13.08
CA ASP A 305 -1.45 -3.37 13.06
C ASP A 305 -1.61 -1.85 13.30
N LYS A 306 -1.33 -1.07 12.25
CA LYS A 306 -1.29 0.40 12.28
C LYS A 306 -2.38 1.04 11.42
N THR A 307 -2.68 2.30 11.74
CA THR A 307 -3.61 3.12 10.97
C THR A 307 -3.06 3.45 9.58
N TRP A 308 -3.94 3.79 8.64
CA TRP A 308 -3.55 4.19 7.28
C TRP A 308 -2.54 5.34 7.26
N GLU A 309 -2.74 6.37 8.10
CA GLU A 309 -1.82 7.51 8.18
C GLU A 309 -0.39 7.10 8.54
N MET A 310 -0.22 6.08 9.40
CA MET A 310 1.11 5.56 9.75
C MET A 310 1.74 4.79 8.58
N TYR A 311 0.94 4.05 7.82
CA TYR A 311 1.41 3.38 6.60
C TYR A 311 1.84 4.36 5.51
N GLU A 312 1.15 5.50 5.40
CA GLU A 312 1.48 6.57 4.44
C GLU A 312 2.77 7.31 4.83
N LYS A 313 2.94 7.64 6.12
CA LYS A 313 4.11 8.38 6.62
C LYS A 313 5.34 7.51 6.92
N GLY A 314 5.14 6.22 7.14
CA GLY A 314 6.16 5.27 7.61
C GLY A 314 6.25 5.17 9.14
N PHE A 315 6.68 4.01 9.63
CA PHE A 315 6.87 3.73 11.06
C PHE A 315 7.98 2.70 11.29
N GLY A 316 8.46 2.60 12.53
CA GLY A 316 9.52 1.67 12.94
C GLY A 316 10.90 2.34 13.02
N VAL A 317 11.94 1.52 13.06
CA VAL A 317 13.35 1.95 13.09
C VAL A 317 14.06 1.45 11.84
N MET A 318 14.95 2.28 11.28
CA MET A 318 15.82 1.90 10.17
C MET A 318 17.14 1.37 10.76
N GLU A 319 17.13 0.15 11.30
CA GLU A 319 18.34 -0.52 11.83
C GLU A 319 18.45 -1.95 11.28
#